data_AF-A0A222XC45-F1
#
_entry.id   AF-A0A222XC45-F1
#
_cell.length_a   1.000
_cell.length_b   1.000
_cell.length_c   1.000
_cell.angle_alpha   90.00
_cell.angle_beta   90.00
_cell.angle_gamma   90.00
#
_symmetry.space_group_name_H-M   'P 1'
#
loop_
_entity.id
_entity.type
_entity.pdbx_description
1 polymer ?
#
loop_
_entity_poly.entity_id
_entity_poly.type
_entity_poly.pdbx_seq_one_letter_code
_entity_poly.pdbx_strand_id
1 'polypeptide(L)'
;MELRTFYWDATKNGTSTAWRAGNAGDVFNRDLAEYLYGAQLRNAAHNGGRLLLVGSIVHRVLPGDVVSGVGHKGSPIPLASENPGVRFLGVRGPLTFEAVREAGYDVSGIRYQYDPGLLVRVMYADLVASVPAEPGRVVFVPHYRERPQYADRTDVAVIDIDCTPRELVREILRAEHVYSSSLHGLIFAHALGRPCTLVAPLTPEPELKYRDYVASVGLPWTTPPDLDGAIRAAKPTSPFEVALTLDDFAFPTADELRAIGALVG
;
A
#
# COMPACT_ATOMS: atom_id res chain seq x y z
N MET A 1 12.55 14.61 15.38
CA MET A 1 13.27 13.89 14.31
C MET A 1 12.32 13.73 13.13
N GLU A 2 12.77 14.09 11.93
CA GLU A 2 12.03 14.03 10.68
C GLU A 2 12.64 12.97 9.75
N LEU A 3 11.80 12.17 9.11
CA LEU A 3 12.19 11.22 8.07
C LEU A 3 11.71 11.74 6.70
N ARG A 4 12.65 11.99 5.80
CA ARG A 4 12.39 12.33 4.40
C ARG A 4 11.95 11.09 3.64
N THR A 5 10.79 11.21 3.00
CA THR A 5 10.17 10.16 2.18
C THR A 5 9.56 10.76 0.93
N PHE A 6 8.96 9.91 0.09
CA PHE A 6 7.94 10.33 -0.85
C PHE A 6 6.78 9.33 -0.81
N TYR A 7 5.56 9.86 -0.72
CA TYR A 7 4.33 9.11 -0.92
C TYR A 7 3.29 10.00 -1.58
N TRP A 8 2.25 9.40 -2.15
CA TRP A 8 1.17 10.16 -2.74
C TRP A 8 0.29 10.79 -1.65
N ASP A 9 0.42 12.09 -1.45
CA ASP A 9 -0.37 12.83 -0.45
C ASP A 9 -1.41 13.72 -1.16
N ALA A 10 -2.67 13.31 -1.08
CA ALA A 10 -3.78 14.08 -1.62
C ALA A 10 -4.09 15.36 -0.85
N THR A 11 -3.63 15.46 0.39
CA THR A 11 -3.86 16.60 1.27
C THR A 11 -2.84 17.71 1.12
N LYS A 12 -1.84 17.63 0.22
CA LYS A 12 -0.78 18.65 0.03
C LYS A 12 -0.29 19.25 1.37
N ASN A 13 0.34 18.44 2.21
CA ASN A 13 0.80 18.83 3.56
C ASN A 13 -0.35 19.19 4.54
N GLY A 14 -1.48 18.47 4.50
CA GLY A 14 -2.58 18.65 5.45
C GLY A 14 -3.61 19.74 5.09
N THR A 15 -3.55 20.30 3.88
CA THR A 15 -4.52 21.26 3.34
C THR A 15 -5.21 20.73 2.07
N SER A 16 -6.47 20.30 2.20
CA SER A 16 -7.31 19.98 1.05
C SER A 16 -8.77 20.21 1.35
N THR A 17 -9.50 20.75 0.38
CA THR A 17 -10.97 20.87 0.41
C THR A 17 -11.67 19.64 -0.15
N ALA A 18 -10.93 18.74 -0.83
CA ALA A 18 -11.44 17.54 -1.49
C ALA A 18 -11.07 16.23 -0.77
N TRP A 19 -10.23 16.34 0.27
CA TRP A 19 -9.71 15.21 1.03
C TRP A 19 -9.71 15.52 2.52
N ARG A 20 -10.25 14.60 3.33
CA ARG A 20 -10.29 14.70 4.79
C ARG A 20 -8.96 14.29 5.41
N ALA A 21 -8.43 13.13 5.01
CA ALA A 21 -7.22 12.54 5.55
C ALA A 21 -6.19 12.18 4.47
N GLY A 22 -6.65 11.85 3.25
CA GLY A 22 -5.84 11.26 2.19
C GLY A 22 -6.11 9.77 2.02
N ASN A 23 -5.53 9.14 1.01
CA ASN A 23 -5.67 7.69 0.81
C ASN A 23 -5.02 6.93 1.97
N ALA A 24 -5.83 6.19 2.72
CA ALA A 24 -5.40 5.48 3.92
C ALA A 24 -4.13 4.65 3.72
N GLY A 25 -3.97 3.93 2.61
CA GLY A 25 -2.74 3.14 2.42
C GLY A 25 -1.51 3.98 2.07
N ASP A 26 -1.67 5.12 1.42
CA ASP A 26 -0.55 6.05 1.23
C ASP A 26 -0.20 6.78 2.54
N VAL A 27 -1.21 7.15 3.34
CA VAL A 27 -1.06 7.78 4.66
C VAL A 27 -0.37 6.85 5.66
N PHE A 28 -0.53 5.53 5.51
CA PHE A 28 0.11 4.52 6.36
C PHE A 28 1.64 4.60 6.40
N ASN A 29 2.28 5.23 5.42
CA ASN A 29 3.70 5.58 5.49
C ASN A 29 4.04 6.34 6.79
N ARG A 30 3.13 7.20 7.29
CA ARG A 30 3.33 8.00 8.51
C ARG A 30 3.46 7.10 9.73
N ASP A 31 2.54 6.16 9.86
CA ASP A 31 2.52 5.22 10.97
C ASP A 31 3.77 4.33 10.93
N LEU A 32 4.20 3.89 9.74
CA LEU A 32 5.41 3.07 9.58
C LEU A 32 6.67 3.83 10.00
N ALA A 33 6.78 5.11 9.64
CA ALA A 33 7.91 5.94 10.02
C ALA A 33 7.98 6.18 11.53
N GLU A 34 6.83 6.44 12.16
CA GLU A 34 6.73 6.59 13.60
C GLU A 34 7.08 5.28 14.32
N TYR A 35 6.54 4.16 13.84
CA TYR A 35 6.80 2.84 14.42
C TYR A 35 8.26 2.41 14.31
N LEU A 36 8.86 2.54 13.12
CA LEU A 36 10.22 2.05 12.84
C LEU A 36 11.32 2.98 13.41
N TYR A 37 11.07 4.30 13.41
CA TYR A 37 12.12 5.28 13.69
C TYR A 37 11.74 6.32 14.74
N GLY A 38 10.50 6.36 15.24
CA GLY A 38 10.03 7.45 16.10
C GLY A 38 10.09 8.82 15.41
N ALA A 39 9.91 8.83 14.08
CA ALA A 39 10.12 10.01 13.25
C ALA A 39 8.81 10.48 12.59
N GLN A 40 8.63 11.80 12.51
CA GLN A 40 7.57 12.38 11.70
C GLN A 40 7.97 12.38 10.23
N LEU A 41 7.04 12.05 9.34
CA LEU A 41 7.31 12.09 7.92
C LEU A 41 7.36 13.51 7.35
N ARG A 42 8.38 13.73 6.52
CA ARG A 42 8.50 14.90 5.65
C ARG A 42 8.45 14.44 4.20
N ASN A 43 7.37 14.79 3.51
CA ASN A 43 7.20 14.45 2.09
C ASN A 43 8.11 15.34 1.23
N ALA A 44 9.12 14.74 0.58
CA ALA A 44 10.12 15.41 -0.23
C ALA A 44 9.95 15.02 -1.70
N ALA A 45 9.31 15.89 -2.49
CA ALA A 45 8.95 15.57 -3.88
C ALA A 45 10.13 15.63 -4.87
N HIS A 46 11.16 16.44 -4.59
CA HIS A 46 12.19 16.82 -5.56
C HIS A 46 13.63 16.58 -5.09
N ASN A 47 13.83 16.16 -3.84
CA ASN A 47 15.16 15.91 -3.29
C ASN A 47 15.29 14.43 -2.97
N GLY A 48 16.31 13.77 -3.51
CA GLY A 48 16.64 12.38 -3.18
C GLY A 48 17.25 12.22 -1.78
N GLY A 49 17.76 11.03 -1.49
CA GLY A 49 18.16 10.65 -0.13
C GLY A 49 16.94 10.50 0.77
N ARG A 50 15.93 9.76 0.30
CA ARG A 50 14.67 9.48 0.98
C ARG A 50 14.52 7.99 1.27
N LEU A 51 13.67 7.64 2.23
CA LEU A 51 13.18 6.27 2.38
C LEU A 51 11.80 6.13 1.72
N LEU A 52 11.66 5.24 0.75
CA LEU A 52 10.38 4.92 0.09
C LEU A 52 9.83 3.59 0.62
N LEU A 53 8.64 3.62 1.23
CA LEU A 53 8.06 2.44 1.93
C LEU A 53 6.86 1.87 1.17
N VAL A 54 5.72 2.59 1.14
CA VAL A 54 4.45 2.08 0.61
C VAL A 54 3.97 2.92 -0.57
N GLY A 55 3.39 2.24 -1.56
CA GLY A 55 2.67 2.87 -2.66
C GLY A 55 3.18 2.46 -4.04
N SER A 56 2.41 2.79 -5.07
CA SER A 56 2.76 2.50 -6.47
C SER A 56 3.64 3.61 -7.09
N ILE A 57 4.79 3.84 -6.47
CA ILE A 57 5.61 5.03 -6.66
C ILE A 57 7.08 4.76 -7.04
N VAL A 58 7.45 3.54 -7.42
CA VAL A 58 8.86 3.25 -7.81
C VAL A 58 9.37 4.15 -8.94
N HIS A 59 8.50 4.59 -9.84
CA HIS A 59 8.80 5.57 -10.90
C HIS A 59 9.20 6.97 -10.38
N ARG A 60 9.20 7.19 -9.07
CA ARG A 60 9.51 8.46 -8.41
C ARG A 60 10.85 8.43 -7.69
N VAL A 61 11.63 7.35 -7.80
CA VAL A 61 12.98 7.29 -7.23
C VAL A 61 13.83 8.45 -7.72
N LEU A 62 14.69 8.94 -6.83
CA LEU A 62 15.67 10.00 -7.05
C LEU A 62 17.03 9.55 -6.50
N PRO A 63 18.14 10.21 -6.89
CA PRO A 63 19.48 9.81 -6.46
C PRO A 63 19.60 9.65 -4.94
N GLY A 64 20.27 8.58 -4.51
CA GLY A 64 20.50 8.29 -3.09
C GLY A 64 19.30 7.76 -2.29
N ASP A 65 18.13 7.55 -2.91
CA ASP A 65 16.98 6.96 -2.22
C ASP A 65 17.24 5.52 -1.75
N VAL A 66 16.61 5.13 -0.66
CA VAL A 66 16.49 3.74 -0.22
C VAL A 66 15.04 3.30 -0.42
N VAL A 67 14.87 2.20 -1.12
CA VAL A 67 13.56 1.61 -1.45
C VAL A 67 13.33 0.36 -0.64
N SER A 68 12.20 0.31 0.07
CA SER A 68 11.85 -0.76 1.01
C SER A 68 10.34 -1.04 0.91
N GLY A 69 9.90 -1.45 -0.29
CA GLY A 69 8.58 -2.07 -0.48
C GLY A 69 7.62 -1.40 -1.47
N VAL A 70 7.98 -0.28 -2.11
CA VAL A 70 7.11 0.36 -3.11
C VAL A 70 6.98 -0.50 -4.38
N GLY A 71 5.91 -0.25 -5.13
CA GLY A 71 5.56 -1.00 -6.33
C GLY A 71 5.57 -0.21 -7.63
N HIS A 72 5.61 -0.94 -8.74
CA HIS A 72 5.45 -0.45 -10.11
C HIS A 72 3.98 -0.37 -10.53
N LYS A 73 3.66 0.54 -11.45
CA LYS A 73 2.30 0.70 -12.01
C LYS A 73 2.29 0.89 -13.53
N GLY A 74 3.35 0.47 -14.22
CA GLY A 74 3.50 0.64 -15.67
C GLY A 74 4.06 2.00 -16.10
N SER A 75 4.27 2.94 -15.18
CA SER A 75 4.97 4.19 -15.48
C SER A 75 6.48 3.95 -15.54
N PRO A 76 7.21 4.47 -16.56
CA PRO A 76 8.65 4.25 -16.70
C PRO A 76 9.42 4.51 -15.41
N ILE A 77 10.32 3.60 -15.06
CA ILE A 77 11.23 3.77 -13.93
C ILE A 77 12.45 4.56 -14.42
N PRO A 78 12.88 5.62 -13.72
CA PRO A 78 14.11 6.35 -14.04
C PRO A 78 15.32 5.40 -14.11
N LEU A 79 16.20 5.59 -15.08
CA LEU A 79 17.34 4.69 -15.29
C LEU A 79 18.37 4.82 -14.15
N ALA A 80 18.99 3.70 -13.79
CA ALA A 80 20.02 3.66 -12.75
C ALA A 80 21.22 4.56 -13.07
N SER A 81 21.58 4.70 -14.35
CA SER A 81 22.65 5.58 -14.82
C SER A 81 22.39 7.07 -14.51
N GLU A 82 21.14 7.46 -14.37
CA GLU A 82 20.71 8.84 -14.10
C GLU A 82 20.41 9.07 -12.61
N ASN A 83 20.26 7.99 -11.84
CA ASN A 83 19.85 8.03 -10.43
C ASN A 83 20.83 7.23 -9.57
N PRO A 84 22.08 7.69 -9.44
CA PRO A 84 23.11 6.97 -8.72
C PRO A 84 22.79 6.88 -7.22
N GLY A 85 23.29 5.81 -6.59
CA GLY A 85 23.18 5.61 -5.15
C GLY A 85 21.80 5.17 -4.66
N VAL A 86 20.83 4.93 -5.54
CA VAL A 86 19.57 4.30 -5.15
C VAL A 86 19.83 2.86 -4.70
N ARG A 87 19.32 2.48 -3.54
CA ARG A 87 19.44 1.13 -2.97
C ARG A 87 18.07 0.50 -2.83
N PHE A 88 17.91 -0.74 -3.29
CA PHE A 88 16.69 -1.51 -3.08
C PHE A 88 16.92 -2.57 -2.02
N LEU A 89 16.19 -2.48 -0.90
CA LEU A 89 16.14 -3.51 0.15
C LEU A 89 14.91 -4.41 -0.01
N GLY A 90 13.86 -3.89 -0.61
CA GLY A 90 12.62 -4.61 -0.89
C GLY A 90 11.78 -3.89 -1.93
N VAL A 91 10.93 -4.65 -2.61
CA VAL A 91 9.95 -4.15 -3.58
C VAL A 91 8.60 -4.83 -3.31
N ARG A 92 7.51 -4.31 -3.88
CA ARG A 92 6.17 -4.88 -3.61
C ARG A 92 6.00 -6.33 -4.07
N GLY A 93 6.60 -6.70 -5.21
CA GLY A 93 6.36 -7.97 -5.87
C GLY A 93 7.27 -8.24 -7.06
N PRO A 94 7.12 -9.41 -7.70
CA PRO A 94 8.03 -9.88 -8.74
C PRO A 94 8.00 -9.05 -10.03
N LEU A 95 6.88 -8.45 -10.39
CA LEU A 95 6.83 -7.59 -11.57
C LEU A 95 7.56 -6.26 -11.32
N THR A 96 7.49 -5.74 -10.10
CA THR A 96 8.30 -4.60 -9.71
C THR A 96 9.78 -4.95 -9.67
N PHE A 97 10.15 -6.11 -9.14
CA PHE A 97 11.54 -6.60 -9.13
C PHE A 97 12.12 -6.62 -10.55
N GLU A 98 11.40 -7.23 -11.49
CA GLU A 98 11.81 -7.32 -12.88
C GLU A 98 11.94 -5.95 -13.55
N ALA A 99 10.96 -5.05 -13.35
CA ALA A 99 11.03 -3.70 -13.90
C ALA A 99 12.22 -2.88 -13.36
N VAL A 100 12.56 -3.05 -12.08
CA VAL A 100 13.73 -2.40 -11.46
C VAL A 100 15.03 -2.95 -12.04
N ARG A 101 15.12 -4.27 -12.26
CA ARG A 101 16.26 -4.92 -12.92
C ARG A 101 16.44 -4.40 -14.35
N GLU A 102 15.36 -4.31 -15.11
CA GLU A 102 15.36 -3.80 -16.49
C GLU A 102 15.78 -2.32 -16.57
N ALA A 103 15.47 -1.52 -15.54
CA ALA A 103 15.93 -0.13 -15.42
C ALA A 103 17.42 0.01 -15.06
N GLY A 104 18.14 -1.11 -14.90
CA GLY A 104 19.59 -1.17 -14.70
C GLY A 104 20.04 -1.02 -13.24
N TYR A 105 19.13 -1.10 -12.27
CA TYR A 105 19.51 -1.05 -10.85
C TYR A 105 20.09 -2.39 -10.38
N ASP A 106 20.97 -2.32 -9.38
CA ASP A 106 21.43 -3.50 -8.66
C ASP A 106 20.29 -4.06 -7.79
N VAL A 107 19.87 -5.29 -8.11
CA VAL A 107 18.81 -6.02 -7.41
C VAL A 107 19.34 -7.04 -6.40
N SER A 108 20.65 -7.20 -6.28
CA SER A 108 21.26 -8.18 -5.35
C SER A 108 20.99 -7.85 -3.88
N GLY A 109 20.72 -6.58 -3.57
CA GLY A 109 20.37 -6.11 -2.22
C GLY A 109 18.91 -6.31 -1.81
N ILE A 110 18.04 -6.76 -2.72
CA ILE A 110 16.61 -6.97 -2.44
C ILE A 110 16.45 -8.25 -1.61
N ARG A 111 15.91 -8.11 -0.40
CA ARG A 111 15.75 -9.21 0.57
C ARG A 111 14.32 -9.77 0.62
N TYR A 112 13.33 -9.01 0.16
CA TYR A 112 11.93 -9.40 0.18
C TYR A 112 11.14 -8.75 -0.97
N GLN A 113 10.00 -9.37 -1.29
CA GLN A 113 9.10 -8.91 -2.34
C GLN A 113 7.66 -8.85 -1.81
N TYR A 114 7.37 -7.90 -0.92
CA TYR A 114 6.07 -7.74 -0.26
C TYR A 114 5.73 -6.25 -0.10
N ASP A 115 4.43 -5.91 -0.13
CA ASP A 115 3.98 -4.56 0.20
C ASP A 115 4.05 -4.35 1.73
N PRO A 116 4.75 -3.32 2.25
CA PRO A 116 4.76 -3.05 3.68
C PRO A 116 3.39 -2.68 4.25
N GLY A 117 2.40 -2.35 3.41
CA GLY A 117 0.99 -2.29 3.79
C GLY A 117 0.46 -3.57 4.42
N LEU A 118 1.14 -4.71 4.26
CA LEU A 118 0.83 -5.96 4.97
C LEU A 118 1.13 -5.90 6.48
N LEU A 119 1.96 -4.94 6.92
CA LEU A 119 2.28 -4.75 8.34
C LEU A 119 1.18 -4.06 9.15
N VAL A 120 0.05 -3.68 8.53
CA VAL A 120 -1.10 -3.10 9.27
C VAL A 120 -1.58 -4.01 10.39
N ARG A 121 -1.50 -5.33 10.23
CA ARG A 121 -1.86 -6.28 11.29
C ARG A 121 -0.98 -6.12 12.53
N VAL A 122 0.33 -5.98 12.32
CA VAL A 122 1.31 -5.82 13.40
C VAL A 122 1.13 -4.47 14.08
N MET A 123 0.95 -3.42 13.30
CA MET A 123 0.88 -2.04 13.80
C MET A 123 -0.45 -1.72 14.51
N TYR A 124 -1.52 -2.41 14.12
CA TYR A 124 -2.85 -2.26 14.69
C TYR A 124 -3.30 -3.52 15.45
N ALA A 125 -2.36 -4.20 16.11
CA ALA A 125 -2.62 -5.42 16.88
C ALA A 125 -3.68 -5.23 17.97
N ASP A 126 -3.80 -4.02 18.53
CA ASP A 126 -4.84 -3.66 19.49
C ASP A 126 -6.24 -3.73 18.88
N LEU A 127 -6.41 -3.28 17.63
CA LEU A 127 -7.68 -3.41 16.90
C LEU A 127 -7.95 -4.86 16.51
N VAL A 128 -6.93 -5.57 16.04
CA VAL A 128 -7.05 -7.00 15.68
C VAL A 128 -7.55 -7.82 16.89
N ALA A 129 -7.09 -7.49 18.09
CA ALA A 129 -7.50 -8.17 19.32
C ALA A 129 -8.90 -7.76 19.84
N SER A 130 -9.39 -6.57 19.49
CA SER A 130 -10.58 -5.97 20.12
C SER A 130 -11.79 -5.77 19.20
N VAL A 131 -11.62 -5.82 17.88
CA VAL A 131 -12.67 -5.55 16.89
C VAL A 131 -13.12 -6.85 16.22
N PRO A 132 -14.24 -7.46 16.65
CA PRO A 132 -14.78 -8.64 15.99
C PRO A 132 -15.42 -8.30 14.64
N ALA A 133 -15.56 -9.31 13.78
CA ALA A 133 -16.42 -9.21 12.60
C ALA A 133 -17.89 -9.12 13.04
N GLU A 134 -18.67 -8.33 12.31
CA GLU A 134 -20.10 -8.17 12.53
C GLU A 134 -20.87 -9.11 11.59
N PRO A 135 -21.78 -9.95 12.12
CA PRO A 135 -22.54 -10.89 11.31
C PRO A 135 -23.24 -10.24 10.12
N GLY A 136 -23.01 -10.78 8.92
CA GLY A 136 -23.60 -10.30 7.66
C GLY A 136 -23.00 -9.01 7.11
N ARG A 137 -22.03 -8.37 7.78
CA ARG A 137 -21.46 -7.11 7.32
C ARG A 137 -20.54 -7.34 6.12
N VAL A 138 -20.91 -6.73 5.00
CA VAL A 138 -20.11 -6.71 3.78
C VAL A 138 -19.80 -5.27 3.42
N VAL A 139 -18.53 -5.01 3.13
CA VAL A 139 -18.06 -3.68 2.79
C VAL A 139 -17.46 -3.65 1.40
N PHE A 140 -17.50 -2.48 0.76
CA PHE A 140 -16.79 -2.20 -0.48
C PHE A 140 -15.85 -1.02 -0.29
N VAL A 141 -14.57 -1.22 -0.63
CA VAL A 141 -13.53 -0.18 -0.60
C VAL A 141 -13.22 0.25 -2.04
N PRO A 142 -13.87 1.30 -2.56
CA PRO A 142 -13.60 1.80 -3.90
C PRO A 142 -12.22 2.42 -4.02
N HIS A 143 -11.68 2.39 -5.23
CA HIS A 143 -10.59 3.26 -5.61
C HIS A 143 -11.02 4.73 -5.49
N TYR A 144 -10.12 5.62 -5.09
CA TYR A 144 -10.49 6.99 -4.72
C TYR A 144 -11.08 7.84 -5.87
N ARG A 145 -10.82 7.45 -7.13
CA ARG A 145 -11.35 8.13 -8.32
C ARG A 145 -12.81 7.76 -8.59
N GLU A 146 -13.33 6.78 -7.87
CA GLU A 146 -14.65 6.18 -8.06
C GLU A 146 -15.61 6.54 -6.93
N ARG A 147 -15.16 7.34 -5.95
CA ARG A 147 -15.97 7.75 -4.79
C ARG A 147 -17.32 8.37 -5.22
N PRO A 148 -17.37 9.32 -6.18
CA PRO A 148 -18.65 9.88 -6.61
C PRO A 148 -19.62 8.84 -7.20
N GLN A 149 -19.10 7.84 -7.92
CA GLN A 149 -19.89 6.83 -8.62
C GLN A 149 -20.58 5.85 -7.66
N TYR A 150 -20.06 5.73 -6.43
CA TYR A 150 -20.59 4.81 -5.41
C TYR A 150 -21.21 5.53 -4.21
N ALA A 151 -21.32 6.85 -4.23
CA ALA A 151 -21.79 7.64 -3.09
C ALA A 151 -23.24 7.32 -2.69
N ASP A 152 -24.12 7.06 -3.66
CA ASP A 152 -25.55 6.79 -3.43
C ASP A 152 -25.90 5.31 -3.30
N ARG A 153 -24.88 4.45 -3.24
CA ARG A 153 -25.06 3.00 -3.23
C ARG A 153 -25.48 2.53 -1.83
N THR A 154 -26.53 1.71 -1.74
CA THR A 154 -27.14 1.30 -0.45
C THR A 154 -27.16 -0.21 -0.21
N ASP A 155 -26.94 -1.00 -1.25
CA ASP A 155 -26.93 -2.47 -1.19
C ASP A 155 -25.60 -3.06 -0.69
N VAL A 156 -24.55 -2.24 -0.55
CA VAL A 156 -23.30 -2.57 0.14
C VAL A 156 -22.80 -1.38 0.95
N ALA A 157 -22.15 -1.62 2.09
CA ALA A 157 -21.54 -0.56 2.87
C ALA A 157 -20.26 -0.06 2.17
N VAL A 158 -20.32 1.12 1.58
CA VAL A 158 -19.16 1.74 0.90
C VAL A 158 -18.27 2.44 1.94
N ILE A 159 -17.00 2.06 2.00
CA ILE A 159 -16.00 2.62 2.90
C ILE A 159 -15.04 3.48 2.10
N ASP A 160 -15.12 4.80 2.27
CA ASP A 160 -14.21 5.74 1.60
C ASP A 160 -12.76 5.52 2.06
N ILE A 161 -11.85 5.40 1.11
CA ILE A 161 -10.41 5.29 1.34
C ILE A 161 -9.79 6.61 1.87
N ASP A 162 -10.52 7.73 1.79
CA ASP A 162 -10.18 9.02 2.40
C ASP A 162 -10.42 9.05 3.92
N CYS A 163 -9.73 8.17 4.62
CA CYS A 163 -9.76 8.05 6.07
C CYS A 163 -8.36 7.72 6.61
N THR A 164 -8.21 7.71 7.93
CA THR A 164 -6.94 7.28 8.54
C THR A 164 -6.75 5.77 8.37
N PRO A 165 -5.50 5.28 8.35
CA PRO A 165 -5.23 3.84 8.25
C PRO A 165 -5.91 3.06 9.38
N ARG A 166 -5.91 3.60 10.61
CA ARG A 166 -6.60 3.04 11.77
C ARG A 166 -8.12 2.91 11.59
N GLU A 167 -8.77 3.89 10.96
CA GLU A 167 -10.21 3.82 10.65
C GLU A 167 -10.50 2.76 9.60
N LEU A 168 -9.73 2.71 8.51
CA LEU A 168 -9.89 1.70 7.47
C LEU A 168 -9.69 0.28 8.04
N VAL A 169 -8.66 0.07 8.86
CA VAL A 169 -8.40 -1.20 9.54
C VAL A 169 -9.60 -1.63 10.39
N ARG A 170 -10.18 -0.70 11.16
CA ARG A 170 -11.39 -0.99 11.96
C ARG A 170 -12.56 -1.41 11.08
N GLU A 171 -12.81 -0.71 9.99
CA GLU A 171 -13.94 -1.00 9.08
C GLU A 171 -13.76 -2.34 8.36
N ILE A 172 -12.53 -2.67 7.93
CA ILE A 172 -12.20 -3.98 7.38
C ILE A 172 -12.38 -5.08 8.44
N LEU A 173 -11.88 -4.87 9.66
CA LEU A 173 -12.02 -5.86 10.74
C LEU A 173 -13.48 -6.15 11.09
N ARG A 174 -14.39 -5.18 10.97
CA ARG A 174 -15.82 -5.38 11.21
C ARG A 174 -16.51 -6.16 10.08
N ALA A 175 -15.92 -6.25 8.90
CA ALA A 175 -16.52 -6.95 7.77
C ALA A 175 -16.30 -8.46 7.84
N GLU A 176 -17.31 -9.24 7.47
CA GLU A 176 -17.15 -10.66 7.15
C GLU A 176 -16.56 -10.85 5.74
N HIS A 177 -16.81 -9.91 4.83
CA HIS A 177 -16.28 -9.93 3.47
C HIS A 177 -16.00 -8.51 2.96
N VAL A 178 -14.89 -8.35 2.25
CA VAL A 178 -14.47 -7.09 1.63
C VAL A 178 -14.54 -7.23 0.10
N TYR A 179 -15.24 -6.33 -0.56
CA TYR A 179 -15.01 -6.04 -1.98
C TYR A 179 -14.04 -4.88 -2.07
N SER A 180 -13.10 -4.88 -3.02
CA SER A 180 -12.19 -3.74 -3.17
C SER A 180 -11.81 -3.53 -4.62
N SER A 181 -11.98 -2.30 -5.14
CA SER A 181 -11.27 -1.84 -6.34
C SER A 181 -10.01 -1.05 -5.96
N SER A 182 -9.81 -0.73 -4.67
CA SER A 182 -8.57 -0.16 -4.15
C SER A 182 -7.50 -1.24 -3.91
N LEU A 183 -6.26 -0.99 -4.36
CA LEU A 183 -5.15 -1.90 -4.05
C LEU A 183 -4.88 -1.98 -2.55
N HIS A 184 -4.85 -0.84 -1.84
CA HIS A 184 -4.64 -0.84 -0.38
C HIS A 184 -5.79 -1.49 0.39
N GLY A 185 -7.03 -1.38 -0.11
CA GLY A 185 -8.17 -2.13 0.45
C GLY A 185 -7.96 -3.64 0.37
N LEU A 186 -7.44 -4.13 -0.77
CA LEU A 186 -7.09 -5.55 -0.97
C LEU A 186 -5.93 -5.98 -0.05
N ILE A 187 -4.85 -5.20 -0.01
CA ILE A 187 -3.67 -5.46 0.82
C ILE A 187 -4.06 -5.54 2.30
N PHE A 188 -4.80 -4.55 2.80
CA PHE A 188 -5.17 -4.49 4.21
C PHE A 188 -6.14 -5.61 4.58
N ALA A 189 -7.07 -5.99 3.70
CA ALA A 189 -7.96 -7.12 3.94
C ALA A 189 -7.20 -8.45 4.09
N HIS A 190 -6.23 -8.72 3.20
CA HIS A 190 -5.39 -9.92 3.28
C HIS A 190 -4.55 -9.95 4.57
N ALA A 191 -3.93 -8.81 4.93
CA ALA A 191 -3.15 -8.67 6.17
C ALA A 191 -4.01 -8.91 7.43
N LEU A 192 -5.26 -8.45 7.42
CA LEU A 192 -6.18 -8.58 8.55
C LEU A 192 -6.91 -9.93 8.58
N GLY A 193 -6.63 -10.83 7.65
CA GLY A 193 -7.27 -12.14 7.56
C GLY A 193 -8.75 -12.08 7.16
N ARG A 194 -9.15 -11.04 6.43
CA ARG A 194 -10.53 -10.87 5.95
C ARG A 194 -10.67 -11.35 4.51
N PRO A 195 -11.67 -12.21 4.20
CA PRO A 195 -12.00 -12.57 2.83
C PRO A 195 -12.18 -11.32 1.97
N CYS A 196 -11.48 -11.29 0.83
CA CYS A 196 -11.51 -10.15 -0.06
C CYS A 196 -11.68 -10.58 -1.51
N THR A 197 -12.59 -9.93 -2.22
CA THR A 197 -12.73 -10.06 -3.68
C THR A 197 -12.23 -8.79 -4.33
N LEU A 198 -11.21 -8.91 -5.18
CA LEU A 198 -10.79 -7.83 -6.07
C LEU A 198 -11.90 -7.56 -7.10
N VAL A 199 -12.27 -6.29 -7.22
CA VAL A 199 -13.30 -5.80 -8.14
C VAL A 199 -12.65 -4.92 -9.20
N ALA A 200 -13.13 -5.03 -10.44
CA ALA A 200 -12.66 -4.21 -11.54
C ALA A 200 -12.95 -2.73 -11.24
N PRO A 201 -11.92 -1.85 -11.29
CA PRO A 201 -12.14 -0.42 -11.17
C PRO A 201 -12.95 0.10 -12.37
N LEU A 202 -13.88 1.02 -12.12
CA LEU A 202 -14.63 1.75 -13.15
C LEU A 202 -13.74 2.74 -13.92
N THR A 203 -12.65 3.18 -13.29
CA THR A 203 -11.69 4.12 -13.89
C THR A 203 -10.45 3.38 -14.40
N PRO A 204 -9.80 3.89 -15.47
CA PRO A 204 -8.55 3.29 -15.95
C PRO A 204 -7.50 3.26 -14.84
N GLU A 205 -7.20 2.06 -14.37
CA GLU A 205 -6.17 1.80 -13.38
C GLU A 205 -5.23 0.71 -13.88
N PRO A 206 -3.91 0.86 -13.71
CA PRO A 206 -2.96 -0.12 -14.23
C PRO A 206 -3.15 -1.48 -13.56
N GLU A 207 -3.58 -2.48 -14.32
CA GLU A 207 -3.75 -3.87 -13.85
C GLU A 207 -2.45 -4.41 -13.23
N LEU A 208 -1.30 -3.98 -13.77
CA LEU A 208 0.04 -4.38 -13.32
C LEU A 208 0.20 -4.28 -11.80
N LYS A 209 -0.32 -3.24 -11.14
CA LYS A 209 -0.12 -3.06 -9.70
C LYS A 209 -0.82 -4.13 -8.85
N TYR A 210 -1.96 -4.62 -9.33
CA TYR A 210 -2.71 -5.70 -8.69
C TYR A 210 -2.08 -7.05 -8.97
N ARG A 211 -1.69 -7.30 -10.24
CA ARG A 211 -0.96 -8.53 -10.63
C ARG A 211 0.31 -8.72 -9.83
N ASP A 212 1.08 -7.64 -9.71
CA ASP A 212 2.33 -7.63 -8.96
C ASP A 212 2.13 -7.99 -7.49
N TYR A 213 1.10 -7.42 -6.86
CA TYR A 213 0.77 -7.74 -5.47
C TYR A 213 0.26 -9.18 -5.30
N VAL A 214 -0.73 -9.63 -6.08
CA VAL A 214 -1.27 -10.99 -5.89
C VAL A 214 -0.21 -12.06 -6.15
N ALA A 215 0.68 -11.83 -7.13
CA ALA A 215 1.81 -12.71 -7.38
C ALA A 215 2.81 -12.74 -6.21
N SER A 216 3.02 -11.59 -5.54
CA SER A 216 3.95 -11.51 -4.41
C SER A 216 3.51 -12.34 -3.21
N VAL A 217 2.19 -12.51 -3.05
CA VAL A 217 1.59 -13.36 -2.03
C VAL A 217 1.20 -14.75 -2.57
N GLY A 218 1.69 -15.15 -3.75
CA GLY A 218 1.47 -16.51 -4.28
C GLY A 218 0.06 -16.81 -4.77
N LEU A 219 -0.76 -15.77 -5.00
CA LEU A 219 -2.09 -15.91 -5.59
C LEU A 219 -2.06 -15.81 -7.12
N PRO A 220 -2.84 -16.63 -7.84
CA PRO A 220 -2.96 -16.52 -9.29
C PRO A 220 -3.71 -15.23 -9.67
N TRP A 221 -3.33 -14.64 -10.81
CA TRP A 221 -4.11 -13.55 -11.38
C TRP A 221 -5.41 -14.06 -11.99
N THR A 222 -6.51 -13.43 -11.61
CA THR A 222 -7.83 -13.63 -12.22
C THR A 222 -8.39 -12.28 -12.62
N THR A 223 -8.97 -12.18 -13.82
CA THR A 223 -9.67 -10.96 -14.24
C THR A 223 -10.80 -10.66 -13.26
N PRO A 224 -10.78 -9.49 -12.58
CA PRO A 224 -11.78 -9.20 -11.59
C PRO A 224 -13.13 -8.89 -12.25
N PRO A 225 -14.26 -9.34 -11.67
CA PRO A 225 -15.59 -8.93 -12.13
C PRO A 225 -15.88 -7.47 -11.76
N ASP A 226 -16.91 -6.88 -12.35
CA ASP A 226 -17.50 -5.66 -11.79
C ASP A 226 -18.14 -5.92 -10.42
N LEU A 227 -18.49 -4.85 -9.69
CA LEU A 227 -18.99 -4.99 -8.32
C LEU A 227 -20.31 -5.75 -8.25
N ASP A 228 -21.21 -5.57 -9.22
CA ASP A 228 -22.51 -6.24 -9.20
C ASP A 228 -22.35 -7.73 -9.53
N GLY A 229 -21.45 -8.06 -10.45
CA GLY A 229 -21.02 -9.42 -10.73
C GLY A 229 -20.39 -10.09 -9.52
N ALA A 230 -19.52 -9.37 -8.78
CA ALA A 230 -18.92 -9.85 -7.55
C ALA A 230 -19.97 -10.13 -6.46
N ILE A 231 -20.97 -9.24 -6.30
CA ILE A 231 -22.03 -9.39 -5.30
C ILE A 231 -22.96 -10.57 -5.62
N ARG A 232 -23.27 -10.79 -6.91
CA ARG A 232 -24.10 -11.93 -7.36
C ARG A 232 -23.36 -13.26 -7.27
N ALA A 233 -22.04 -13.25 -7.38
CA ALA A 233 -21.23 -14.46 -7.24
C ALA A 233 -21.26 -14.98 -5.79
N ALA A 234 -21.03 -16.30 -5.64
CA ALA A 234 -20.80 -16.85 -4.31
C ALA A 234 -19.58 -16.17 -3.68
N LYS A 235 -19.77 -15.59 -2.49
CA LYS A 235 -18.66 -14.99 -1.73
C LYS A 235 -17.65 -16.09 -1.43
N PRO A 236 -16.37 -15.94 -1.81
CA PRO A 236 -15.37 -16.94 -1.46
C PRO A 236 -15.33 -17.09 0.07
N THR A 237 -15.49 -18.32 0.56
CA THR A 237 -15.57 -18.65 1.99
C THR A 237 -14.20 -18.93 2.61
N SER A 238 -13.10 -18.56 1.97
CA SER A 238 -11.75 -18.82 2.47
C SER A 238 -10.97 -17.52 2.61
N PRO A 239 -10.44 -17.20 3.81
CA PRO A 239 -9.44 -16.14 3.90
C PRO A 239 -8.19 -16.60 3.15
N PHE A 240 -7.59 -15.65 2.44
CA PHE A 240 -6.18 -15.68 2.17
C PHE A 240 -5.54 -14.77 3.23
N GLU A 241 -5.14 -15.36 4.36
CA GLU A 241 -4.43 -14.64 5.41
C GLU A 241 -2.95 -14.53 5.02
N VAL A 242 -2.43 -13.30 5.01
CA VAL A 242 -1.02 -13.02 4.82
C VAL A 242 -0.43 -12.63 6.17
N ALA A 243 0.02 -13.63 6.93
CA ALA A 243 0.57 -13.45 8.26
C ALA A 243 2.08 -13.13 8.22
N LEU A 244 2.43 -11.98 7.66
CA LEU A 244 3.81 -11.47 7.72
C LEU A 244 4.03 -10.61 8.96
N THR A 245 5.26 -10.63 9.44
CA THR A 245 5.78 -9.89 10.60
C THR A 245 6.88 -8.92 10.16
N LEU A 246 7.41 -8.12 11.08
CA LEU A 246 8.53 -7.21 10.76
C LEU A 246 9.79 -7.95 10.29
N ASP A 247 10.00 -9.19 10.75
CA ASP A 247 11.18 -10.00 10.40
C ASP A 247 11.18 -10.42 8.93
N ASP A 248 10.02 -10.40 8.27
CA ASP A 248 9.87 -10.68 6.84
C ASP A 248 10.25 -9.48 5.95
N PHE A 249 10.55 -8.33 6.56
CA PHE A 249 10.90 -7.09 5.88
C PHE A 249 12.32 -6.63 6.26
N ALA A 250 12.97 -5.96 5.31
CA ALA A 250 14.26 -5.32 5.52
C ALA A 250 14.13 -3.80 5.41
N PHE A 251 14.31 -3.12 6.54
CA PHE A 251 14.36 -1.67 6.65
C PHE A 251 15.80 -1.19 6.93
N PRO A 252 16.21 0.00 6.44
CA PRO A 252 17.51 0.55 6.78
C PRO A 252 17.57 0.93 8.26
N THR A 253 18.75 0.90 8.85
CA THR A 253 18.97 1.41 10.21
C THR A 253 18.87 2.93 10.28
N ALA A 254 18.63 3.49 11.47
CA ALA A 254 18.61 4.94 11.66
C ALA A 254 19.93 5.61 11.25
N ASP A 255 21.08 4.95 11.45
CA ASP A 255 22.39 5.48 11.06
C ASP A 255 22.59 5.46 9.55
N GLU A 256 22.15 4.42 8.85
CA GLU A 256 22.14 4.41 7.38
C GLU A 256 21.26 5.54 6.82
N LEU A 257 20.10 5.80 7.45
CA LEU A 257 19.23 6.91 7.04
C LEU A 257 19.85 8.27 7.32
N ARG A 258 20.57 8.45 8.44
CA ARG A 258 21.32 9.69 8.72
C ARG A 258 22.45 9.90 7.72
N ALA A 259 23.14 8.83 7.32
CA ALA A 259 24.25 8.90 6.37
C ALA A 259 23.82 9.42 4.99
N ILE A 260 22.59 9.13 4.56
CA ILE A 260 22.00 9.69 3.33
C ILE A 260 21.18 10.97 3.57
N GLY A 261 21.17 11.46 4.82
CA GLY A 261 20.40 12.60 5.29
C GLY A 261 18.89 12.39 5.27
N ALA A 262 18.39 11.17 5.10
CA ALA A 262 16.95 10.87 5.09
C ALA A 262 16.34 11.08 6.47
N LEU A 263 17.06 10.72 7.54
CA LEU A 263 16.62 10.94 8.92
C LEU A 263 17.40 12.11 9.52
N VAL A 264 16.69 13.16 9.93
CA VAL A 264 17.27 14.42 10.43
C VAL A 264 16.66 14.73 11.79
N GLY A 265 17.47 15.11 12.77
CA GLY A 265 17.03 15.43 14.13
C GLY A 265 17.98 16.40 14.78
#